data_AF-A0A6N8XC08-F1
#
_entry.id   AF-A0A6N8XC08-F1
#
_cell.length_a   1.000
_cell.length_b   1.000
_cell.length_c   1.000
_cell.angle_alpha   90.00
_cell.angle_beta   90.00
_cell.angle_gamma   90.00
#
_symmetry.space_group_name_H-M   'P 1'
#
loop_
_entity.id
_entity.type
_entity.pdbx_description
1 polymer ?
#
loop_
_entity_poly.entity_id
_entity_poly.type
_entity_poly.pdbx_seq_one_letter_code
_entity_poly.pdbx_strand_id
1 'polypeptide(L)'
;MPIFLLTLQHLSFEEYHAASAGPARREWAKVQGRFGDISFVESAGQLRALIGGVFSGRDGAIKRRIARWAASHAEAMGSVGISEVSDPEVVASFFPLHPLTAMVLPELCSRYGQHERTLFSFLASQAPASATSFLTSTRVPPRGPLPSLGLEYVYDYFIESSILGGLSGRQAGRWSEIAIRLRDATGLSAPLTSMAKRIAVLNLIATTGVLRASRALLSLTDPHADMILADLEAAGIVTYRNFTDEFRIWQGSDIDVDHLVQKARARIRHRPLVEVLSATQPLDPVVAARHSAEKDVLRVF
;
A
#
# COMPACT_ATOMS: atom_id res chain seq x y z
N MET A 1 -18.22 -31.71 -30.91
CA MET A 1 -18.15 -30.84 -29.71
C MET A 1 -17.41 -29.56 -30.09
N PRO A 2 -17.91 -28.37 -29.72
CA PRO A 2 -17.10 -27.15 -29.83
C PRO A 2 -15.85 -27.27 -28.93
N ILE A 3 -14.71 -26.83 -29.44
CA ILE A 3 -13.44 -26.75 -28.69
C ILE A 3 -13.22 -25.28 -28.35
N PHE A 4 -13.05 -24.97 -27.06
CA PHE A 4 -12.71 -23.64 -26.60
C PHE A 4 -11.23 -23.62 -26.18
N LEU A 5 -10.50 -22.60 -26.63
CA LEU A 5 -9.10 -22.39 -26.25
C LEU A 5 -9.03 -21.11 -25.40
N LEU A 6 -8.62 -21.26 -24.14
CA LEU A 6 -8.38 -20.15 -23.21
C LEU A 6 -6.87 -19.96 -23.04
N THR A 7 -6.40 -18.72 -23.08
CA THR A 7 -4.99 -18.38 -22.82
C THR A 7 -4.90 -17.35 -21.70
N LEU A 8 -3.88 -17.46 -20.84
CA LEU A 8 -3.60 -16.52 -19.74
C LEU A 8 -2.27 -15.82 -20.05
N GLN A 9 -2.27 -14.49 -20.06
CA GLN A 9 -1.12 -13.69 -20.51
C GLN A 9 -0.93 -12.48 -19.60
N HIS A 10 0.32 -12.04 -19.43
CA HIS A 10 0.64 -10.84 -18.62
C HIS A 10 0.54 -9.53 -19.41
N LEU A 11 0.73 -9.62 -20.72
CA LEU A 11 0.62 -8.52 -21.69
C LEU A 11 -0.10 -9.06 -22.91
N SER A 12 -0.67 -8.17 -23.72
CA SER A 12 -1.21 -8.56 -25.02
C SER A 12 -0.11 -9.10 -25.94
N PHE A 13 -0.46 -9.93 -26.93
CA PHE A 13 0.50 -10.43 -27.92
C PHE A 13 1.19 -9.27 -28.67
N GLU A 14 0.49 -8.17 -28.94
CA GLU A 14 1.08 -6.96 -29.53
C GLU A 14 2.16 -6.32 -28.65
N GLU A 15 1.95 -6.26 -27.34
CA GLU A 15 2.89 -5.65 -26.39
C GLU A 15 4.15 -6.48 -26.21
N TYR A 16 4.05 -7.82 -26.21
CA TYR A 16 5.23 -8.70 -26.24
C TYR A 16 6.11 -8.49 -27.47
N HIS A 17 5.50 -8.07 -28.59
CA HIS A 17 6.21 -7.77 -29.85
C HIS A 17 6.40 -6.28 -30.12
N ALA A 18 6.24 -5.40 -29.11
CA ALA A 18 6.38 -3.96 -29.28
C ALA A 18 7.79 -3.54 -29.76
N ALA A 19 8.84 -4.28 -29.37
CA ALA A 19 10.22 -4.07 -29.82
C ALA A 19 10.51 -4.70 -31.20
N SER A 20 9.61 -5.53 -31.73
CA SER A 20 9.75 -6.20 -33.04
C SER A 20 9.18 -5.30 -34.14
N ALA A 21 10.00 -4.45 -34.75
CA ALA A 21 9.58 -3.73 -35.95
C ALA A 21 9.51 -4.70 -37.15
N GLY A 22 8.35 -4.81 -37.81
CA GLY A 22 8.24 -5.48 -39.12
C GLY A 22 7.04 -6.43 -39.34
N PRO A 23 7.11 -7.29 -40.38
CA PRO A 23 6.04 -8.19 -40.80
C PRO A 23 5.53 -9.15 -39.74
N ALA A 24 6.40 -9.59 -38.81
CA ALA A 24 6.04 -10.51 -37.73
C ALA A 24 4.96 -9.94 -36.80
N ARG A 25 5.01 -8.64 -36.48
CA ARG A 25 3.99 -7.98 -35.65
C ARG A 25 2.60 -8.04 -36.28
N ARG A 26 2.51 -7.91 -37.61
CA ARG A 26 1.24 -8.00 -38.34
C ARG A 26 0.66 -9.42 -38.35
N GLU A 27 1.49 -10.45 -38.42
CA GLU A 27 1.02 -11.83 -38.32
C GLU A 27 0.53 -12.15 -36.90
N TRP A 28 1.21 -11.65 -35.85
CA TRP A 28 0.75 -11.81 -34.48
C TRP A 28 -0.55 -11.04 -34.18
N ALA A 29 -0.73 -9.84 -34.74
CA ALA A 29 -2.00 -9.11 -34.64
C ALA A 29 -3.18 -9.89 -35.25
N LYS A 30 -2.96 -10.60 -36.37
CA LYS A 30 -3.99 -11.48 -36.96
C LYS A 30 -4.32 -12.67 -36.07
N VAL A 31 -3.34 -13.21 -35.34
CA VAL A 31 -3.57 -14.29 -34.38
C VAL A 31 -4.35 -13.77 -33.19
N GLN A 32 -3.94 -12.64 -32.59
CA GLN A 32 -4.65 -12.02 -31.46
C GLN A 32 -6.09 -11.67 -31.82
N GLY A 33 -6.35 -11.15 -33.02
CA GLY A 33 -7.71 -10.83 -33.49
C GLY A 33 -8.66 -12.04 -33.64
N ARG A 34 -8.17 -13.28 -33.49
CA ARG A 34 -9.01 -14.50 -33.42
C ARG A 34 -9.45 -14.84 -32.00
N PHE A 35 -8.91 -14.16 -30.99
CA PHE A 35 -9.29 -14.31 -29.59
C PHE A 35 -10.12 -13.11 -29.13
N GLY A 36 -11.01 -13.35 -28.17
CA GLY A 36 -11.64 -12.27 -27.41
C GLY A 36 -10.74 -11.92 -26.23
N ASP A 37 -10.27 -10.68 -26.17
CA ASP A 37 -9.47 -10.20 -25.04
C ASP A 37 -10.40 -9.84 -23.87
N ILE A 38 -10.20 -10.52 -22.73
CA ILE A 38 -10.88 -10.22 -21.47
C ILE A 38 -9.82 -9.69 -20.51
N SER A 39 -9.86 -8.40 -20.22
CA SER A 39 -8.97 -7.81 -19.23
C SER A 39 -9.32 -8.34 -17.84
N PHE A 40 -8.38 -9.04 -17.22
CA PHE A 40 -8.47 -9.38 -15.81
C PHE A 40 -7.96 -8.21 -14.99
N VAL A 41 -8.88 -7.41 -14.45
CA VAL A 41 -8.57 -6.38 -13.45
C VAL A 41 -8.99 -6.92 -12.10
N GLU A 42 -7.99 -7.24 -11.29
CA GLU A 42 -8.20 -7.69 -9.93
C GLU A 42 -8.84 -6.56 -9.10
N SER A 43 -9.98 -6.84 -8.47
CA SER A 43 -10.64 -5.87 -7.59
C SER A 43 -10.40 -6.20 -6.11
N ALA A 44 -10.26 -5.15 -5.28
CA ALA A 44 -10.18 -5.33 -3.83
C ALA A 44 -11.38 -6.10 -3.25
N GLY A 45 -12.55 -6.02 -3.90
CA GLY A 45 -13.74 -6.79 -3.53
C GLY A 45 -13.58 -8.30 -3.74
N GLN A 46 -13.00 -8.72 -4.87
CA GLN A 46 -12.71 -10.14 -5.14
C GLN A 46 -11.68 -10.70 -4.17
N LEU A 47 -10.62 -9.93 -3.87
CA LEU A 47 -9.64 -10.31 -2.85
C LEU A 47 -10.25 -10.46 -1.46
N ARG A 48 -11.19 -9.58 -1.09
CA ARG A 48 -11.94 -9.75 0.16
C ARG A 48 -12.79 -11.01 0.16
N ALA A 49 -13.51 -11.31 -0.93
CA ALA A 49 -14.27 -12.55 -1.04
C ALA A 49 -13.36 -13.79 -0.88
N LEU A 50 -12.15 -13.75 -1.45
CA LEU A 50 -11.14 -14.79 -1.27
C LEU A 50 -10.73 -14.93 0.22
N ILE A 51 -10.44 -13.83 0.93
CA ILE A 51 -10.15 -13.84 2.38
C ILE A 51 -11.27 -14.54 3.15
N GLY A 52 -12.53 -14.28 2.80
CA GLY A 52 -13.70 -14.90 3.44
C GLY A 52 -13.77 -16.42 3.26
N GLY A 53 -13.17 -16.95 2.19
CA GLY A 53 -13.10 -18.38 1.90
C GLY A 53 -11.95 -19.12 2.60
N VAL A 54 -10.96 -18.41 3.17
CA VAL A 54 -9.77 -19.04 3.76
C VAL A 54 -10.06 -19.68 5.13
N PHE A 55 -10.95 -19.07 5.92
CA PHE A 55 -11.14 -19.44 7.30
C PHE A 55 -12.32 -20.41 7.49
N SER A 56 -12.00 -21.67 7.78
CA SER A 56 -12.97 -22.76 8.02
C SER A 56 -13.00 -23.26 9.47
N GLY A 57 -13.90 -24.19 9.81
CA GLY A 57 -13.93 -24.88 11.10
C GLY A 57 -14.68 -24.14 12.22
N ARG A 58 -15.78 -23.45 11.88
CA ARG A 58 -16.57 -22.62 12.81
C ARG A 58 -17.86 -23.32 13.23
N ASP A 59 -17.80 -24.17 14.24
CA ASP A 59 -18.96 -24.98 14.65
C ASP A 59 -19.48 -24.68 16.07
N GLY A 60 -20.70 -25.11 16.37
CA GLY A 60 -21.27 -25.05 17.71
C GLY A 60 -21.32 -23.65 18.33
N ALA A 61 -20.79 -23.51 19.55
CA ALA A 61 -20.88 -22.28 20.33
C ALA A 61 -20.04 -21.12 19.77
N ILE A 62 -18.93 -21.40 19.07
CA ILE A 62 -18.07 -20.35 18.50
C ILE A 62 -18.79 -19.63 17.35
N LYS A 63 -19.54 -20.37 16.52
CA LYS A 63 -20.30 -19.81 15.38
C LYS A 63 -21.27 -18.70 15.84
N ARG A 64 -22.02 -18.94 16.92
CA ARG A 64 -22.95 -17.95 17.50
C ARG A 64 -22.24 -16.74 18.11
N ARG A 65 -21.02 -16.91 18.61
CA ARG A 65 -20.22 -15.79 19.12
C ARG A 65 -19.67 -14.95 17.97
N ILE A 66 -19.20 -15.59 16.90
CA ILE A 66 -18.73 -14.92 15.68
C ILE A 66 -19.87 -14.13 15.05
N ALA A 67 -21.08 -14.69 14.96
CA ALA A 67 -22.24 -13.97 14.41
C ALA A 67 -22.57 -12.68 15.20
N ARG A 68 -22.54 -12.73 16.55
CA ARG A 68 -22.74 -11.54 17.38
C ARG A 68 -21.61 -10.52 17.25
N TRP A 69 -20.37 -11.00 17.25
CA TRP A 69 -19.20 -10.16 17.01
C TRP A 69 -19.30 -9.46 15.65
N ALA A 70 -19.67 -10.20 14.60
CA ALA A 70 -19.78 -9.71 13.24
C ALA A 70 -20.91 -8.70 13.09
N ALA A 71 -22.09 -8.94 13.68
CA ALA A 71 -23.19 -7.97 13.68
C ALA A 71 -22.76 -6.64 14.31
N SER A 72 -22.12 -6.69 15.48
CA SER A 72 -21.65 -5.48 16.16
C SER A 72 -20.58 -4.73 15.36
N HIS A 73 -19.65 -5.43 14.70
CA HIS A 73 -18.62 -4.76 13.92
C HIS A 73 -19.16 -4.25 12.58
N ALA A 74 -20.11 -4.95 11.97
CA ALA A 74 -20.75 -4.52 10.73
C ALA A 74 -21.54 -3.22 10.93
N GLU A 75 -22.30 -3.12 12.02
CA GLU A 75 -22.98 -1.89 12.42
C GLU A 75 -21.99 -0.75 12.65
N ALA A 76 -20.91 -1.01 13.41
CA ALA A 76 -19.87 -0.03 13.68
C ALA A 76 -19.19 0.47 12.40
N MET A 77 -18.82 -0.43 11.48
CA MET A 77 -18.21 -0.06 10.19
C MET A 77 -19.17 0.72 9.29
N GLY A 78 -20.45 0.33 9.26
CA GLY A 78 -21.50 1.08 8.57
C GLY A 78 -21.66 2.50 9.10
N SER A 79 -21.56 2.69 10.42
CA SER A 79 -21.70 4.01 11.07
C SER A 79 -20.60 5.01 10.68
N VAL A 80 -19.43 4.52 10.28
CA VAL A 80 -18.30 5.34 9.79
C VAL A 80 -18.20 5.37 8.26
N GLY A 81 -19.21 4.86 7.55
CA GLY A 81 -19.30 4.95 6.09
C GLY A 81 -18.56 3.87 5.30
N ILE A 82 -18.16 2.76 5.94
CA ILE A 82 -17.49 1.63 5.26
C ILE A 82 -18.54 0.56 4.92
N SER A 83 -19.29 0.80 3.83
CA SER A 83 -20.42 -0.04 3.41
C SER A 83 -20.03 -1.45 2.94
N GLU A 84 -18.81 -1.66 2.48
CA GLU A 84 -18.35 -2.95 1.96
C GLU A 84 -18.26 -4.04 3.04
N VAL A 85 -18.24 -3.63 4.31
CA VAL A 85 -18.23 -4.51 5.49
C VAL A 85 -19.34 -4.15 6.47
N SER A 86 -20.46 -3.61 5.98
CA SER A 86 -21.66 -3.38 6.78
C SER A 86 -22.62 -4.58 6.82
N ASP A 87 -22.31 -5.66 6.10
CA ASP A 87 -23.06 -6.93 6.16
C ASP A 87 -22.43 -7.88 7.21
N PRO A 88 -23.19 -8.29 8.25
CA PRO A 88 -22.71 -9.23 9.26
C PRO A 88 -22.24 -10.58 8.69
N GLU A 89 -22.82 -11.09 7.59
CA GLU A 89 -22.40 -12.37 7.00
C GLU A 89 -21.01 -12.24 6.36
N VAL A 90 -20.77 -11.13 5.66
CA VAL A 90 -19.48 -10.77 5.08
C VAL A 90 -18.43 -10.62 6.19
N VAL A 91 -18.74 -9.88 7.26
CA VAL A 91 -17.83 -9.70 8.40
C VAL A 91 -17.54 -11.03 9.11
N ALA A 92 -18.57 -11.87 9.31
CA ALA A 92 -18.40 -13.20 9.90
C ALA A 92 -17.49 -14.11 9.05
N SER A 93 -17.47 -13.92 7.72
CA SER A 93 -16.62 -14.68 6.81
C SER A 93 -15.12 -14.42 7.02
N PHE A 94 -14.74 -13.23 7.51
CA PHE A 94 -13.33 -12.85 7.69
C PHE A 94 -12.72 -13.29 9.02
N PHE A 95 -13.53 -13.72 9.99
CA PHE A 95 -13.04 -14.07 11.32
C PHE A 95 -11.91 -15.13 11.24
N PRO A 96 -10.72 -14.89 11.83
CA PRO A 96 -10.45 -13.96 12.92
C PRO A 96 -9.97 -12.55 12.52
N LEU A 97 -9.93 -12.17 11.25
CA LEU A 97 -9.52 -10.82 10.85
C LEU A 97 -10.55 -9.80 11.33
N HIS A 98 -10.07 -8.72 11.94
CA HIS A 98 -10.90 -7.55 12.19
C HIS A 98 -11.39 -6.98 10.84
N PRO A 99 -12.65 -6.51 10.69
CA PRO A 99 -13.16 -6.07 9.40
C PRO A 99 -12.37 -4.92 8.78
N LEU A 100 -11.83 -4.01 9.60
CA LEU A 100 -10.90 -2.99 9.12
C LEU A 100 -9.63 -3.60 8.49
N THR A 101 -9.09 -4.68 9.09
CA THR A 101 -7.96 -5.42 8.53
C THR A 101 -8.31 -6.05 7.19
N ALA A 102 -9.49 -6.65 7.07
CA ALA A 102 -9.97 -7.23 5.80
C ALA A 102 -10.14 -6.17 4.70
N MET A 103 -10.50 -4.93 5.06
CA MET A 103 -10.59 -3.81 4.13
C MET A 103 -9.22 -3.30 3.67
N VAL A 104 -8.28 -3.17 4.61
CA VAL A 104 -6.96 -2.59 4.40
C VAL A 104 -6.01 -3.56 3.69
N LEU A 105 -6.02 -4.84 4.07
CA LEU A 105 -5.00 -5.79 3.67
C LEU A 105 -4.83 -5.94 2.14
N PRO A 106 -5.91 -6.08 1.33
CA PRO A 106 -5.78 -6.14 -0.13
C PRO A 106 -5.08 -4.92 -0.73
N GLU A 107 -5.43 -3.73 -0.25
CA GLU A 107 -4.88 -2.46 -0.73
C GLU A 107 -3.40 -2.32 -0.35
N LEU A 108 -3.04 -2.76 0.87
CA LEU A 108 -1.65 -2.78 1.31
C LEU A 108 -0.81 -3.76 0.50
N CYS A 109 -1.32 -4.97 0.24
CA CYS A 109 -0.65 -5.96 -0.60
C CYS A 109 -0.45 -5.48 -2.04
N SER A 110 -1.44 -4.79 -2.61
CA SER A 110 -1.33 -4.20 -3.95
C SER A 110 -0.31 -3.07 -4.03
N ARG A 111 -0.19 -2.25 -2.99
CA ARG A 111 0.68 -1.05 -3.00
C ARG A 111 2.11 -1.31 -2.56
N TYR A 112 2.30 -2.22 -1.62
CA TYR A 112 3.56 -2.43 -0.92
C TYR A 112 4.05 -3.89 -0.99
N GLY A 113 3.25 -4.81 -1.51
CA GLY A 113 3.60 -6.23 -1.66
C GLY A 113 3.71 -6.67 -3.11
N GLN A 114 3.67 -7.99 -3.30
CA GLN A 114 3.55 -8.65 -4.60
C GLN A 114 2.08 -9.07 -4.84
N HIS A 115 1.13 -8.17 -4.55
CA HIS A 115 -0.32 -8.42 -4.67
C HIS A 115 -0.75 -9.71 -3.95
N GLU A 116 -1.41 -10.62 -4.66
CA GLU A 116 -1.92 -11.91 -4.18
C GLU A 116 -0.84 -12.74 -3.47
N ARG A 117 0.41 -12.74 -3.96
CA ARG A 117 1.47 -13.56 -3.34
C ARG A 117 1.72 -13.14 -1.90
N THR A 118 1.71 -11.83 -1.63
CA THR A 118 1.84 -11.30 -0.27
C THR A 118 0.59 -11.61 0.54
N LEU A 119 -0.60 -11.45 -0.04
CA LEU A 119 -1.86 -11.77 0.65
C LEU A 119 -1.93 -13.24 1.08
N PHE A 120 -1.66 -14.18 0.17
CA PHE A 120 -1.64 -15.60 0.46
C PHE A 120 -0.57 -15.96 1.48
N SER A 121 0.63 -15.35 1.37
CA SER A 121 1.68 -15.56 2.35
C SER A 121 1.25 -15.08 3.74
N PHE A 122 0.61 -13.91 3.86
CA PHE A 122 0.07 -13.43 5.14
C PHE A 122 -0.99 -14.37 5.71
N LEU A 123 -1.89 -14.89 4.86
CA LEU A 123 -3.03 -15.70 5.29
C LEU A 123 -2.64 -17.14 5.65
N ALA A 124 -1.69 -17.74 4.94
CA ALA A 124 -1.44 -19.18 4.99
C ALA A 124 -0.01 -19.57 5.42
N SER A 125 0.96 -18.65 5.42
CA SER A 125 2.33 -18.98 5.85
C SER A 125 2.48 -19.09 7.36
N GLN A 126 3.57 -19.72 7.81
CA GLN A 126 3.99 -19.76 9.21
C GLN A 126 4.96 -18.62 9.57
N ALA A 127 4.98 -17.54 8.78
CA ALA A 127 5.79 -16.37 9.10
C ALA A 127 5.31 -15.73 10.43
N PRO A 128 6.20 -15.05 11.17
CA PRO A 128 5.76 -14.32 12.35
C PRO A 128 4.77 -13.20 11.96
N ALA A 129 3.86 -12.89 12.89
CA ALA A 129 2.68 -12.03 12.69
C ALA A 129 1.71 -12.40 11.54
N SER A 130 1.82 -13.60 10.95
CA SER A 130 0.85 -14.11 9.96
C SER A 130 -0.49 -14.49 10.60
N ALA A 131 -1.54 -14.67 9.77
CA ALA A 131 -2.84 -15.13 10.24
C ALA A 131 -2.76 -16.54 10.86
N THR A 132 -1.95 -17.44 10.29
CA THR A 132 -1.71 -18.78 10.84
C THR A 132 -1.01 -18.71 12.20
N SER A 133 0.00 -17.83 12.33
CA SER A 133 0.72 -17.62 13.59
C SER A 133 -0.21 -17.07 14.68
N PHE A 134 -1.08 -16.12 14.34
CA PHE A 134 -2.11 -15.60 15.24
C PHE A 134 -3.08 -16.70 15.70
N LEU A 135 -3.59 -17.52 14.76
CA LEU A 135 -4.50 -18.63 15.07
C LEU A 135 -3.85 -19.69 15.98
N THR A 136 -2.55 -19.93 15.83
CA THR A 136 -1.81 -20.94 16.61
C THR A 136 -1.48 -20.43 18.02
N SER A 137 -1.16 -19.15 18.16
CA SER A 137 -0.73 -18.54 19.42
C SER A 137 -1.88 -17.99 20.27
N THR A 138 -3.03 -17.70 19.67
CA THR A 138 -4.14 -17.01 20.35
C THR A 138 -5.22 -17.98 20.80
N ARG A 139 -5.43 -18.07 22.12
CA ARG A 139 -6.53 -18.85 22.69
C ARG A 139 -7.83 -18.05 22.69
N VAL A 140 -8.89 -18.65 22.17
CA VAL A 140 -10.22 -18.07 22.28
C VAL A 140 -10.75 -18.28 23.71
N PRO A 141 -11.06 -17.21 24.46
CA PRO A 141 -11.59 -17.35 25.81
C PRO A 141 -13.01 -17.96 25.74
N PRO A 142 -13.44 -18.76 26.73
CA PRO A 142 -14.75 -19.42 26.71
C PRO A 142 -15.92 -18.42 26.76
N ARG A 143 -15.69 -17.24 27.36
CA ARG A 143 -16.62 -16.11 27.44
C ARG A 143 -15.86 -14.80 27.19
N GLY A 144 -16.59 -13.73 26.93
CA GLY A 144 -16.01 -12.41 26.66
C GLY A 144 -15.70 -12.17 25.17
N PRO A 145 -14.96 -11.08 24.87
CA PRO A 145 -14.68 -10.66 23.49
C PRO A 145 -13.91 -11.74 22.74
N LEU A 146 -14.19 -11.87 21.44
CA LEU A 146 -13.41 -12.73 20.56
C LEU A 146 -12.12 -11.97 20.19
N PRO A 147 -10.94 -12.63 20.29
CA PRO A 147 -9.73 -12.02 19.80
C PRO A 147 -9.81 -11.92 18.27
N SER A 148 -9.39 -10.78 17.73
CA SER A 148 -9.35 -10.52 16.29
C SER A 148 -7.99 -9.98 15.88
N LEU A 149 -7.56 -10.34 14.67
CA LEU A 149 -6.32 -9.88 14.07
C LEU A 149 -6.52 -8.45 13.54
N GLY A 150 -5.96 -7.47 14.26
CA GLY A 150 -5.98 -6.04 13.92
C GLY A 150 -4.86 -5.59 12.98
N LEU A 151 -4.86 -4.30 12.64
CA LEU A 151 -3.86 -3.71 11.72
C LEU A 151 -2.43 -3.76 12.29
N GLU A 152 -2.28 -3.80 13.61
CA GLU A 152 -0.98 -3.92 14.28
C GLU A 152 -0.22 -5.19 13.87
N TYR A 153 -0.92 -6.30 13.64
CA TYR A 153 -0.33 -7.55 13.15
C TYR A 153 0.06 -7.44 11.68
N VAL A 154 -0.73 -6.73 10.88
CA VAL A 154 -0.39 -6.45 9.47
C VAL A 154 0.87 -5.60 9.39
N TYR A 155 0.99 -4.58 10.23
CA TYR A 155 2.22 -3.77 10.33
C TYR A 155 3.43 -4.66 10.63
N ASP A 156 3.36 -5.47 11.69
CA ASP A 156 4.46 -6.33 12.13
C ASP A 156 4.85 -7.32 11.04
N TYR A 157 3.88 -7.95 10.39
CA TYR A 157 4.16 -8.87 9.29
C TYR A 157 4.93 -8.18 8.16
N PHE A 158 4.52 -6.99 7.72
CA PHE A 158 5.19 -6.28 6.64
C PHE A 158 6.60 -5.78 7.00
N ILE A 159 6.84 -5.42 8.27
CA ILE A 159 8.18 -5.08 8.77
C ILE A 159 9.09 -6.32 8.78
N GLU A 160 8.60 -7.44 9.32
CA GLU A 160 9.41 -8.65 9.53
C GLU A 160 9.67 -9.43 8.23
N SER A 161 8.72 -9.44 7.30
CA SER A 161 8.79 -10.24 6.07
C SER A 161 9.77 -9.72 5.01
N SER A 162 10.55 -8.66 5.31
CA SER A 162 11.50 -8.03 4.38
C SER A 162 10.90 -7.61 3.03
N ILE A 163 9.57 -7.55 2.92
CA ILE A 163 8.82 -7.11 1.72
C ILE A 163 9.29 -5.72 1.29
N LEU A 164 9.75 -4.93 2.25
CA LEU A 164 10.24 -3.57 2.10
C LEU A 164 11.55 -3.46 1.32
N GLY A 165 12.37 -4.52 1.29
CA GLY A 165 13.65 -4.53 0.59
C GLY A 165 13.51 -4.40 -0.93
N GLY A 166 12.32 -4.65 -1.48
CA GLY A 166 12.01 -4.50 -2.91
C GLY A 166 11.26 -3.21 -3.27
N LEU A 167 10.95 -2.33 -2.31
CA LEU A 167 10.22 -1.09 -2.57
C LEU A 167 11.13 -0.01 -3.14
N SER A 168 10.60 0.80 -4.06
CA SER A 168 11.31 1.96 -4.63
C SER A 168 10.38 3.17 -4.75
N GLY A 169 10.95 4.38 -4.78
CA GLY A 169 10.18 5.63 -4.91
C GLY A 169 9.36 6.00 -3.66
N ARG A 170 8.26 6.75 -3.86
CA ARG A 170 7.46 7.33 -2.76
C ARG A 170 7.03 6.37 -1.67
N GLN A 171 6.61 5.19 -2.12
CA GLN A 171 6.02 4.18 -1.25
C GLN A 171 7.09 3.67 -0.29
N ALA A 172 8.30 3.42 -0.78
CA ALA A 172 9.45 3.07 0.04
C ALA A 172 9.80 4.19 1.05
N GLY A 173 9.82 5.45 0.59
CA GLY A 173 10.13 6.61 1.43
C GLY A 173 9.14 6.78 2.59
N ARG A 174 7.84 6.81 2.30
CA ARG A 174 6.78 6.94 3.32
C ARG A 174 6.80 5.81 4.33
N TRP A 175 6.97 4.57 3.86
CA TRP A 175 7.09 3.43 4.75
C TRP A 175 8.32 3.54 5.64
N SER A 176 9.48 3.85 5.05
CA SER A 176 10.74 3.97 5.79
C SER A 176 10.66 5.04 6.86
N GLU A 177 10.08 6.21 6.56
CA GLU A 177 9.90 7.30 7.53
C GLU A 177 9.04 6.86 8.72
N ILE A 178 7.89 6.25 8.48
CA ILE A 178 7.01 5.72 9.55
C ILE A 178 7.75 4.67 10.37
N ALA A 179 8.42 3.73 9.71
CA ALA A 179 9.13 2.64 10.39
C ALA A 179 10.28 3.14 11.26
N ILE A 180 11.06 4.12 10.76
CA ILE A 180 12.12 4.77 11.53
C ILE A 180 11.52 5.48 12.74
N ARG A 181 10.47 6.27 12.54
CA ARG A 181 9.85 7.04 13.62
C ARG A 181 9.23 6.16 14.71
N LEU A 182 8.60 5.04 14.34
CA LEU A 182 8.08 4.07 15.31
C LEU A 182 9.19 3.29 16.01
N ARG A 183 10.30 2.98 15.33
CA ARG A 183 11.45 2.29 15.94
C ARG A 183 12.19 3.18 16.93
N ASP A 184 12.32 4.46 16.62
CA ASP A 184 13.04 5.44 17.45
C ASP A 184 12.16 5.92 18.63
N ALA A 185 10.85 5.66 18.59
CA ALA A 185 9.93 5.87 19.69
C ALA A 185 10.17 4.86 20.83
N THR A 186 10.96 5.27 21.83
CA THR A 186 11.24 4.45 23.02
C THR A 186 10.23 4.72 24.14
N GLY A 187 9.99 3.72 25.01
CA GLY A 187 9.17 3.89 26.22
C GLY A 187 7.66 3.86 26.01
N LEU A 188 7.17 3.54 24.81
CA LEU A 188 5.73 3.35 24.56
C LEU A 188 5.23 2.07 25.24
N SER A 189 4.08 2.16 25.92
CA SER A 189 3.38 0.98 26.42
C SER A 189 2.78 0.16 25.27
N ALA A 190 2.36 -1.08 25.56
CA ALA A 190 1.79 -1.96 24.53
C ALA A 190 0.53 -1.38 23.85
N PRO A 191 -0.44 -0.75 24.55
CA PRO A 191 -1.59 -0.10 23.91
C PRO A 191 -1.20 1.06 22.98
N LEU A 192 -0.26 1.92 23.42
CA LEU A 192 0.26 3.03 22.61
C LEU A 192 0.95 2.52 21.35
N THR A 193 1.79 1.48 21.51
CA THR A 193 2.49 0.83 20.39
C THR A 193 1.51 0.23 19.38
N SER A 194 0.49 -0.49 19.84
CA SER A 194 -0.54 -1.08 18.96
C SER A 194 -1.30 0.00 18.19
N MET A 195 -1.75 1.06 18.88
CA MET A 195 -2.46 2.16 18.23
C MET A 195 -1.57 2.90 17.22
N ALA A 196 -0.30 3.16 17.53
CA ALA A 196 0.65 3.74 16.59
C ALA A 196 0.80 2.87 15.33
N LYS A 197 0.90 1.54 15.46
CA LYS A 197 0.95 0.62 14.31
C LYS A 197 -0.33 0.65 13.47
N ARG A 198 -1.50 0.78 14.09
CA ARG A 198 -2.78 0.95 13.37
C ARG A 198 -2.80 2.24 12.55
N ILE A 199 -2.37 3.35 13.16
CA ILE A 199 -2.25 4.65 12.48
C ILE A 199 -1.25 4.56 11.32
N ALA A 200 -0.10 3.90 11.52
CA ALA A 200 0.92 3.67 10.50
C ALA A 200 0.32 3.01 9.25
N VAL A 201 -0.38 1.90 9.43
CA VAL A 201 -1.00 1.15 8.33
C VAL A 201 -2.05 1.99 7.59
N LEU A 202 -2.88 2.74 8.31
CA LEU A 202 -3.88 3.61 7.68
C LEU A 202 -3.23 4.76 6.91
N ASN A 203 -2.20 5.41 7.45
CA ASN A 203 -1.49 6.50 6.78
C ASN A 203 -0.77 6.04 5.48
N LEU A 204 -0.38 4.76 5.38
CA LEU A 204 0.23 4.19 4.17
C LEU A 204 -0.78 4.00 3.04
N ILE A 205 -2.03 3.71 3.37
CA ILE A 205 -3.06 3.38 2.39
C ILE A 205 -3.87 4.61 2.00
N ALA A 206 -4.31 5.41 2.96
CA ALA A 206 -5.23 6.49 2.72
C ALA A 206 -4.78 7.76 3.44
N THR A 207 -4.55 8.80 2.66
CA THR A 207 -4.47 10.18 3.16
C THR A 207 -5.83 10.89 3.06
N THR A 208 -6.79 10.29 2.36
CA THR A 208 -8.14 10.81 2.11
C THR A 208 -9.15 9.66 2.02
N GLY A 209 -10.42 9.92 2.34
CA GLY A 209 -11.49 8.92 2.27
C GLY A 209 -11.78 8.22 3.59
N VAL A 210 -12.64 7.20 3.55
CA VAL A 210 -13.18 6.52 4.75
C VAL A 210 -12.16 5.68 5.53
N LEU A 211 -11.04 5.30 4.89
CA LEU A 211 -9.95 4.55 5.53
C LEU A 211 -8.82 5.45 6.09
N ARG A 212 -9.03 6.78 6.16
CA ARG A 212 -8.07 7.65 6.85
C ARG A 212 -8.03 7.33 8.34
N ALA A 213 -6.91 7.61 9.00
CA ALA A 213 -6.74 7.45 10.45
C ALA A 213 -7.54 8.52 11.24
N SER A 214 -8.86 8.52 11.10
CA SER A 214 -9.78 9.42 11.79
C SER A 214 -10.01 8.98 13.23
N ARG A 215 -10.41 9.93 14.08
CA ARG A 215 -10.80 9.60 15.46
C ARG A 215 -11.91 8.55 15.49
N ALA A 216 -12.95 8.75 14.69
CA ALA A 216 -14.09 7.83 14.60
C ALA A 216 -13.67 6.40 14.25
N LEU A 217 -12.80 6.23 13.24
CA LEU A 217 -12.34 4.91 12.82
C LEU A 217 -11.44 4.23 13.87
N LEU A 218 -10.52 4.98 14.49
CA LEU A 218 -9.59 4.44 15.49
C LEU A 218 -10.32 4.02 16.77
N SER A 219 -11.38 4.75 17.17
CA SER A 219 -12.24 4.39 18.30
C SER A 219 -13.02 3.07 18.10
N LEU A 220 -13.19 2.61 16.85
CA LEU A 220 -13.75 1.27 16.59
C LEU A 220 -12.75 0.15 16.90
N THR A 221 -11.45 0.45 16.97
CA THR A 221 -10.40 -0.56 17.16
C THR A 221 -10.00 -0.73 18.63
N ASP A 222 -10.26 0.28 19.47
CA ASP A 222 -9.96 0.25 20.90
C ASP A 222 -10.96 1.12 21.69
N PRO A 223 -11.62 0.58 22.74
CA PRO A 223 -12.51 1.36 23.59
C PRO A 223 -11.84 2.56 24.29
N HIS A 224 -10.52 2.52 24.49
CA HIS A 224 -9.74 3.58 25.14
C HIS A 224 -8.98 4.44 24.12
N ALA A 225 -9.38 4.42 22.84
CA ALA A 225 -8.68 5.12 21.77
C ALA A 225 -8.46 6.60 22.09
N ASP A 226 -9.45 7.32 22.62
CA ASP A 226 -9.30 8.76 22.89
C ASP A 226 -8.16 9.08 23.87
N MET A 227 -8.02 8.28 24.94
CA MET A 227 -6.92 8.43 25.90
C MET A 227 -5.58 8.06 25.26
N ILE A 228 -5.53 6.93 24.56
CA ILE A 228 -4.30 6.46 23.89
C ILE A 228 -3.84 7.47 22.83
N LEU A 229 -4.76 8.07 22.08
CA LEU A 229 -4.47 9.07 21.06
C LEU A 229 -3.94 10.36 21.68
N ALA A 230 -4.50 10.80 22.81
CA ALA A 230 -4.00 11.94 23.56
C ALA A 230 -2.57 11.69 24.08
N ASP A 231 -2.30 10.50 24.61
CA ASP A 231 -0.97 10.13 25.07
C ASP A 231 0.05 10.04 23.92
N LEU A 232 -0.34 9.51 22.76
CA LEU A 232 0.51 9.46 21.56
C LEU A 232 0.83 10.85 21.01
N GLU A 233 -0.14 11.78 21.07
CA GLU A 233 0.05 13.17 20.67
C GLU A 233 0.96 13.92 21.66
N ALA A 234 0.74 13.73 22.97
CA ALA A 234 1.60 14.30 24.01
C ALA A 234 3.05 13.77 23.93
N ALA A 235 3.23 12.51 23.55
CA ALA A 235 4.54 11.91 23.29
C ALA A 235 5.17 12.36 21.95
N GLY A 236 4.46 13.16 21.15
CA GLY A 236 4.95 13.64 19.85
C GLY A 236 5.07 12.56 18.77
N ILE A 237 4.50 11.38 18.99
CA ILE A 237 4.53 10.26 18.03
C ILE A 237 3.58 10.53 16.88
N VAL A 238 2.40 11.08 17.19
CA VAL A 238 1.39 11.43 16.20
C VAL A 238 1.05 12.92 16.28
N THR A 239 0.53 13.45 15.19
CA THR A 239 -0.01 14.81 15.10
C THR A 239 -1.44 14.74 14.57
N TYR A 240 -2.39 15.38 15.25
CA TYR A 240 -3.77 15.46 14.79
C TYR A 240 -3.99 16.64 13.83
N ARG A 241 -4.67 16.39 12.72
CA ARG A 241 -5.05 17.42 11.74
C ARG A 241 -6.55 17.68 11.80
N ASN A 242 -6.95 18.78 12.44
CA ASN A 242 -8.36 19.15 12.65
C ASN A 242 -9.17 19.22 11.34
N PHE A 243 -8.62 19.83 10.28
CA PHE A 243 -9.36 20.05 9.04
C PHE A 243 -9.75 18.75 8.32
N THR A 244 -8.90 17.73 8.41
CA THR A 244 -9.13 16.44 7.74
C THR A 244 -9.57 15.33 8.68
N ASP A 245 -9.66 15.59 9.99
CA ASP A 245 -9.86 14.58 11.03
C ASP A 245 -8.98 13.35 10.79
N GLU A 246 -7.67 13.54 10.97
CA GLU A 246 -6.65 12.54 10.66
C GLU A 246 -5.49 12.64 11.65
N PHE A 247 -5.09 11.50 12.22
CA PHE A 247 -3.85 11.33 12.96
C PHE A 247 -2.74 10.88 12.00
N ARG A 248 -1.58 11.55 12.06
CA ARG A 248 -0.39 11.17 11.28
C ARG A 248 0.82 10.95 12.14
N ILE A 249 1.63 9.96 11.80
CA ILE A 249 2.93 9.72 12.44
C ILE A 249 4.01 10.68 11.93
N TRP A 250 3.87 11.22 10.72
CA TRP A 250 4.87 12.10 10.12
C TRP A 250 4.42 13.57 10.04
N GLN A 251 5.40 14.48 9.97
CA GLN A 251 5.18 15.91 9.73
C GLN A 251 5.62 16.37 8.32
N GLY A 252 6.29 15.52 7.53
CA GLY A 252 6.68 15.78 6.15
C GLY A 252 5.56 16.22 5.19
N SER A 253 5.95 17.07 4.25
CA SER A 253 5.14 17.54 3.12
C SER A 253 4.68 16.37 2.24
N ASP A 254 3.46 16.44 1.71
CA ASP A 254 2.91 15.42 0.79
C ASP A 254 3.63 15.39 -0.58
N ILE A 255 4.64 16.24 -0.79
CA ILE A 255 5.42 16.38 -2.03
C ILE A 255 6.51 15.32 -2.14
N ASP A 256 6.44 14.53 -3.22
CA ASP A 256 7.45 13.53 -3.57
C ASP A 256 8.59 14.15 -4.39
N VAL A 257 9.65 14.58 -3.70
CA VAL A 257 10.81 15.17 -4.38
C VAL A 257 11.48 14.17 -5.31
N ASP A 258 11.58 12.90 -4.92
CA ASP A 258 12.24 11.86 -5.73
C ASP A 258 11.48 11.58 -7.03
N HIS A 259 10.16 11.42 -6.98
CA HIS A 259 9.36 11.27 -8.19
C HIS A 259 9.41 12.51 -9.08
N LEU A 260 9.40 13.72 -8.50
CA LEU A 260 9.57 14.95 -9.27
C LEU A 260 10.93 15.01 -9.95
N VAL A 261 12.00 14.59 -9.26
CA VAL A 261 13.35 14.48 -9.83
C VAL A 261 13.40 13.42 -10.92
N GLN A 262 12.83 12.23 -10.73
CA GLN A 262 12.80 11.19 -11.76
C GLN A 262 12.00 11.62 -12.99
N LYS A 263 10.85 12.28 -12.80
CA LYS A 263 10.05 12.86 -13.89
C LYS A 263 10.83 13.95 -14.63
N ALA A 264 11.58 14.79 -13.91
CA ALA A 264 12.46 15.80 -14.52
C ALA A 264 13.60 15.14 -15.31
N ARG A 265 14.26 14.11 -14.74
CA ARG A 265 15.30 13.34 -15.42
C ARG A 265 14.78 12.67 -16.70
N ALA A 266 13.61 12.04 -16.65
CA ALA A 266 12.98 11.44 -17.82
C ALA A 266 12.69 12.46 -18.93
N ARG A 267 12.21 13.66 -18.57
CA ARG A 267 12.00 14.76 -19.52
C ARG A 267 13.30 15.24 -20.18
N ILE A 268 14.41 15.23 -19.44
CA ILE A 268 15.70 15.74 -19.94
C ILE A 268 16.47 14.65 -20.70
N ARG A 269 16.15 13.35 -20.51
CA ARG A 269 16.88 12.21 -21.10
C ARG A 269 16.98 12.23 -22.62
N HIS A 270 16.03 12.86 -23.30
CA HIS A 270 16.00 12.98 -24.76
C HIS A 270 16.51 14.32 -25.28
N ARG A 271 16.91 15.24 -24.40
CA ARG A 271 17.47 16.53 -24.81
C ARG A 271 18.96 16.39 -25.12
N PRO A 272 19.47 17.03 -26.18
CA PRO A 272 20.90 17.09 -26.45
C PRO A 272 21.65 17.67 -25.25
N LEU A 273 22.76 17.05 -24.86
CA LEU A 273 23.58 17.52 -23.72
C LEU A 273 23.96 19.00 -23.86
N VAL A 274 24.25 19.44 -25.09
CA VAL A 274 24.61 20.84 -25.40
C VAL A 274 23.50 21.83 -25.04
N GLU A 275 22.23 21.49 -25.27
CA GLU A 275 21.10 22.37 -24.91
C GLU A 275 20.88 22.44 -23.40
N VAL A 276 21.12 21.32 -22.71
CA VAL A 276 21.00 21.25 -21.25
C VAL A 276 22.09 22.11 -20.63
N LEU A 277 23.35 21.90 -21.04
CA LEU A 277 24.50 22.67 -20.55
C LEU A 277 24.35 24.16 -20.86
N SER A 278 23.95 24.54 -22.07
CA SER A 278 23.78 25.95 -22.45
C SER A 278 22.71 26.66 -21.61
N ALA A 279 21.68 25.94 -21.17
CA ALA A 279 20.60 26.49 -20.34
C ALA A 279 20.97 26.56 -18.84
N THR A 280 21.81 25.64 -18.34
CA THR A 280 22.17 25.57 -16.91
C THR A 280 23.45 26.29 -16.57
N GLN A 281 24.38 26.36 -17.53
CA GLN A 281 25.70 26.94 -17.38
C GLN A 281 26.11 27.57 -18.72
N PRO A 282 25.67 28.81 -19.00
CA PRO A 282 26.16 29.53 -20.16
C PRO A 282 27.69 29.65 -20.04
N LEU A 283 28.40 29.21 -21.08
CA LEU A 283 29.85 29.36 -21.12
C LEU A 283 30.18 30.85 -21.28
N ASP A 284 31.11 31.33 -20.46
CA ASP A 284 31.64 32.67 -20.66
C ASP A 284 32.42 32.72 -21.97
N PRO A 285 32.30 33.81 -22.74
CA PRO A 285 33.02 33.96 -23.98
C PRO A 285 34.53 33.89 -23.74
N VAL A 286 35.22 33.04 -24.50
CA VAL A 286 36.69 32.90 -24.42
C VAL A 286 37.33 33.67 -25.56
N VAL A 287 38.21 34.62 -25.21
CA VAL A 287 38.97 35.39 -26.20
C VAL A 287 40.22 34.63 -26.60
N ALA A 288 40.41 34.40 -27.90
CA ALA A 288 41.64 33.84 -28.43
C ALA A 288 42.72 34.94 -28.52
N ALA A 289 43.27 35.33 -27.36
CA ALA A 289 44.17 36.49 -27.22
C ALA A 289 45.39 36.43 -28.15
N ARG A 290 46.06 35.27 -28.21
CA ARG A 290 47.23 35.06 -29.09
C ARG A 290 46.87 35.20 -30.58
N HIS A 291 45.78 34.57 -31.03
CA HIS A 291 45.34 34.68 -32.42
C HIS A 291 44.94 36.11 -32.78
N SER A 292 44.26 36.79 -31.86
CA SER A 292 43.84 38.18 -32.04
C SER A 292 45.05 39.12 -32.18
N ALA A 293 46.11 38.87 -31.42
CA ALA A 293 47.37 39.61 -31.52
C ALA A 293 48.17 39.29 -32.80
N GLU A 294 48.15 38.04 -33.27
CA GLU A 294 48.89 37.63 -34.49
C GLU A 294 48.21 38.06 -35.79
N LYS A 295 46.88 38.28 -35.77
CA LYS A 295 46.08 38.49 -36.98
C LYS A 295 45.35 39.83 -37.03
N ASP A 296 45.48 40.67 -36.01
CA ASP A 296 44.77 41.95 -35.87
C ASP A 296 43.24 41.83 -36.05
N VAL A 297 42.67 40.68 -35.68
CA VAL A 297 41.22 40.41 -35.75
C VAL A 297 40.77 39.80 -34.43
N LEU A 298 39.84 40.47 -33.73
CA LEU A 298 39.26 39.97 -32.49
C LEU A 298 38.45 38.68 -32.74
N ARG A 299 38.78 37.62 -32.01
CA ARG A 299 38.08 36.34 -32.10
C ARG A 299 37.61 35.86 -30.72
N VAL A 300 36.30 35.68 -30.60
CA VAL A 300 35.58 35.29 -29.38
C VAL A 300 34.79 34.01 -29.66
N PHE A 301 34.81 33.05 -28.73
CA PHE A 301 34.10 31.78 -28.80
C PHE A 301 33.15 31.60 -27.62
#